data_AF-A0A947KUD6-F1
#
_entry.id   AF-A0A947KUD6-F1
#
_cell.length_a   1.000
_cell.length_b   1.000
_cell.length_c   1.000
_cell.angle_alpha   90.00
_cell.angle_beta   90.00
_cell.angle_gamma   90.00
#
_symmetry.space_group_name_H-M   'P 1'
#
loop_
_entity.id
_entity.type
_entity.pdbx_description
1 polymer ?
#
loop_
_entity_poly.entity_id
_entity_poly.type
_entity_poly.pdbx_seq_one_letter_code
_entity_poly.pdbx_strand_id
1 'polypeptide(L)' 'MRRIGIIGSGRFGSSLAQALAERGVEVLLLDRDRDVVDH' A
#
# COMPACT_ATOMS: atom_id res chain seq x y z
N MET A 1 -9.46 15.07 -4.19
CA MET A 1 -8.33 14.20 -4.62
C MET A 1 -8.81 12.75 -4.53
N ARG A 2 -8.48 11.89 -5.50
CA ARG A 2 -8.86 10.47 -5.47
C ARG A 2 -7.73 9.68 -4.79
N ARG A 3 -8.06 8.95 -3.73
CA ARG A 3 -7.14 8.17 -2.90
C ARG A 3 -7.40 6.69 -3.12
N ILE A 4 -6.36 5.87 -3.27
CA ILE A 4 -6.50 4.43 -3.52
C ILE A 4 -6.25 3.64 -2.24
N GLY A 5 -7.20 2.79 -1.86
CA GLY A 5 -7.03 1.83 -0.77
C GLY A 5 -6.54 0.48 -1.30
N ILE A 6 -5.53 -0.10 -0.65
CA ILE A 6 -5.04 -1.46 -0.91
C ILE A 6 -5.12 -2.24 0.39
N ILE A 7 -5.74 -3.42 0.34
CA ILE A 7 -5.86 -4.35 1.48
C ILE A 7 -4.99 -5.57 1.20
N GLY A 8 -4.07 -5.85 2.11
CA GLY A 8 -3.02 -6.86 1.98
C GLY A 8 -1.68 -6.26 1.53
N SER A 9 -0.70 -6.26 2.42
CA SER A 9 0.66 -5.72 2.28
C SER A 9 1.71 -6.80 1.99
N GLY A 10 1.27 -7.97 1.53
CA GLY A 10 2.17 -8.97 0.94
C GLY A 10 2.86 -8.44 -0.32
N ARG A 11 3.69 -9.28 -0.95
CA ARG A 11 4.56 -8.90 -2.10
C ARG A 11 3.85 -8.05 -3.16
N PHE A 12 2.68 -8.47 -3.62
CA PHE A 12 1.94 -7.76 -4.65
C PHE A 12 1.41 -6.41 -4.17
N GLY A 13 0.73 -6.37 -3.03
CA GLY A 13 0.11 -5.15 -2.51
C GLY A 13 1.14 -4.05 -2.23
N SER A 14 2.29 -4.42 -1.67
CA SER A 14 3.39 -3.50 -1.41
C SER A 14 4.06 -2.99 -2.68
N SER A 15 4.35 -3.86 -3.66
CA SER A 15 4.87 -3.41 -4.96
C SER A 15 3.89 -2.51 -5.72
N LEU A 16 2.60 -2.80 -5.65
CA LEU A 16 1.56 -1.97 -6.27
C LEU A 16 1.45 -0.60 -5.57
N ALA A 17 1.44 -0.58 -4.24
CA ALA A 17 1.40 0.64 -3.44
C ALA A 17 2.59 1.54 -3.78
N GLN A 18 3.80 0.96 -3.84
CA GLN A 18 5.01 1.67 -4.23
C GLN A 18 4.91 2.26 -5.64
N ALA A 19 4.54 1.45 -6.65
CA ALA A 19 4.45 1.91 -8.03
C ALA A 19 3.41 3.03 -8.23
N LEU A 20 2.33 3.02 -7.44
CA LEU A 20 1.33 4.09 -7.43
C LEU A 20 1.85 5.35 -6.74
N ALA A 21 2.51 5.21 -5.59
CA ALA A 21 3.11 6.32 -4.86
C ALA A 21 4.19 7.04 -5.69
N GLU A 22 5.03 6.28 -6.41
CA GLU A 22 6.05 6.81 -7.34
C GLU A 22 5.44 7.64 -8.49
N ARG A 23 4.17 7.40 -8.83
CA ARG A 23 3.40 8.17 -9.82
C ARG A 23 2.63 9.36 -9.21
N GLY A 24 2.87 9.67 -7.93
CA GLY A 24 2.20 10.75 -7.21
C GLY A 24 0.78 10.42 -6.78
N VAL A 25 0.38 9.15 -6.80
CA VAL A 25 -0.94 8.72 -6.32
C VAL A 25 -0.90 8.55 -4.81
N GLU A 26 -1.88 9.12 -4.12
CA GLU A 26 -2.04 8.93 -2.68
C GLU A 26 -2.63 7.54 -2.39
N VAL A 27 -1.87 6.71 -1.69
CA VAL A 27 -2.22 5.32 -1.37
C VAL A 27 -2.38 5.13 0.14
N LEU A 28 -3.43 4.39 0.53
CA LEU A 28 -3.60 3.85 1.86
C LEU A 28 -3.44 2.33 1.78
N LEU A 29 -2.30 1.81 2.26
CA LEU A 29 -2.04 0.38 2.36
C LEU A 29 -2.42 -0.11 3.76
N LEU A 30 -3.22 -1.17 3.83
CA LEU A 30 -3.74 -1.74 5.07
C LEU A 30 -3.42 -3.23 5.13
N ASP A 31 -2.98 -3.70 6.28
CA ASP A 31 -2.90 -5.12 6.60
C ASP A 31 -3.47 -5.37 7.99
N ARG A 32 -3.92 -6.60 8.23
CA ARG A 32 -4.30 -7.06 9.57
C ARG A 32 -3.06 -7.39 10.39
N ASP A 33 -2.03 -7.92 9.74
CA ASP A 33 -0.78 -8.27 10.38
C ASP A 33 0.07 -7.01 10.54
N ARG A 34 0.29 -6.60 11.79
CA ARG A 34 1.04 -5.37 12.10
C ARG A 34 2.52 -5.54 11.80
N ASP A 35 3.05 -6.75 11.92
CA ASP A 35 4.46 -7.04 11.70
C ASP A 35 4.87 -6.83 10.23
N VAL A 36 3.91 -6.92 9.30
CA VAL A 36 4.14 -6.68 7.86
C VAL A 36 4.23 -5.17 7.54
N VAL A 37 3.67 -4.30 8.40
CA VAL A 37 3.57 -2.85 8.16
C VAL A 37 4.59 -2.05 8.99
N ASP A 38 4.94 -2.52 10.19
CA ASP A 38 5.79 -1.79 11.15
C ASP A 38 7.32 -1.95 10.89
N HIS A 39 7.73 -2.52 9.75
CA HIS A 39 9.13 -2.70 9.33
C HIS A 39 9.54 -1.76 8.19
#